data_AF-A0A2N6G8N4-F1
#
_entry.id   AF-A0A2N6G8N4-F1
#
_cell.length_a   1.000
_cell.length_b   1.000
_cell.length_c   1.000
_cell.angle_alpha   90.00
_cell.angle_beta   90.00
_cell.angle_gamma   90.00
#
_symmetry.space_group_name_H-M   'P 1'
#
loop_
_entity.id
_entity.type
_entity.pdbx_description
1 polymer ?
#
loop_
_entity_poly.entity_id
_entity_poly.type
_entity_poly.pdbx_seq_one_letter_code
_entity_poly.pdbx_strand_id
1 'polypeptide(L)' 'GKKLSKQTQAHRVDKKKPLPELIAAFEFLGQQLDREKPGSVAEFWEFARENWQIDKIR' A
#
# COMPACT_ATOMS: atom_id res chain seq x y z
N GLY A 1 -11.55 2.12 22.87
CA GLY A 1 -11.71 1.84 21.43
C GLY A 1 -12.56 2.92 20.80
N LYS A 2 -12.01 3.72 19.88
CA LYS A 2 -12.78 4.67 19.07
C LYS A 2 -12.98 4.07 17.68
N LYS A 3 -14.24 3.73 17.37
CA LYS A 3 -14.68 3.33 16.03
C LYS A 3 -14.40 4.46 15.05
N LEU A 4 -13.76 4.15 13.93
CA LEU A 4 -13.63 5.06 12.80
C LEU A 4 -15.03 5.43 12.30
N SER A 5 -15.38 6.70 12.49
CA SER A 5 -16.55 7.36 11.92
C SER A 5 -16.34 7.61 10.42
N LYS A 6 -17.44 7.75 9.68
CA LYS A 6 -17.62 7.77 8.21
C LYS A 6 -16.89 8.91 7.43
N GLN A 7 -15.71 9.35 7.85
CA GLN A 7 -14.96 10.44 7.25
C GLN A 7 -13.47 10.09 7.12
N THR A 8 -13.15 8.86 6.71
CA THR A 8 -11.81 8.63 6.16
C THR A 8 -11.82 9.24 4.77
N GLN A 9 -11.09 10.35 4.57
CA GLN A 9 -10.72 10.89 3.25
C GLN A 9 -9.83 9.90 2.50
N ALA A 10 -10.31 8.67 2.30
CA ALA A 10 -9.66 7.70 1.45
C ALA A 10 -9.66 8.31 0.05
N HIS A 11 -8.46 8.61 -0.44
CA HIS A 11 -8.27 9.08 -1.80
C HIS A 11 -8.94 8.07 -2.73
N ARG A 12 -9.68 8.59 -3.71
CA ARG A 12 -10.39 7.74 -4.67
C ARG A 12 -9.33 7.01 -5.49
N VAL A 13 -9.26 5.69 -5.34
CA VAL A 13 -8.32 4.84 -6.08
C VAL A 13 -8.46 5.12 -7.58
N ASP A 14 -7.46 5.76 -8.17
CA ASP A 14 -7.43 6.04 -9.59
C ASP A 14 -7.02 4.78 -10.35
N LYS A 15 -7.99 4.13 -10.98
CA LYS A 15 -7.77 2.94 -11.80
C LYS A 15 -6.82 3.19 -12.99
N LYS A 16 -6.60 4.45 -13.37
CA LYS A 16 -5.64 4.81 -14.44
C LYS A 16 -4.20 4.80 -13.95
N LYS A 17 -3.97 4.81 -12.63
CA LYS A 17 -2.64 4.79 -12.01
C LYS A 17 -2.64 3.83 -10.80
N PRO A 18 -2.78 2.52 -11.04
CA PRO A 18 -2.90 1.53 -9.96
C PRO A 18 -1.62 1.41 -9.12
N LEU A 19 -0.45 1.58 -9.72
CA LEU A 19 0.84 1.39 -9.07
C LEU A 19 1.14 2.40 -7.93
N PRO A 20 1.02 3.73 -8.13
CA PRO A 20 1.20 4.68 -7.03
C PRO A 20 0.15 4.52 -5.91
N GLU A 21 -1.08 4.11 -6.25
CA GLU A 21 -2.12 3.84 -5.24
C GLU A 21 -1.78 2.62 -4.38
N LEU A 22 -1.25 1.55 -5.01
CA LEU A 22 -0.79 0.37 -4.30
C LEU A 22 0.40 0.66 -3.40
N ILE A 23 1.35 1.47 -3.88
CA ILE A 23 2.50 1.93 -3.08
C ILE A 23 2.01 2.73 -1.86
N ALA A 24 1.11 3.70 -2.07
CA ALA A 24 0.55 4.50 -0.98
C ALA A 24 -0.19 3.64 0.05
N ALA A 25 -0.94 2.63 -0.39
CA ALA A 25 -1.60 1.66 0.49
C ALA A 25 -0.59 0.80 1.25
N PHE A 26 0.50 0.38 0.60
CA PHE A 26 1.57 -0.41 1.21
C PHE A 26 2.29 0.39 2.30
N GLU A 27 2.63 1.65 2.04
CA GLU A 27 3.20 2.57 3.03
C GLU A 27 2.22 2.86 4.18
N PHE A 28 0.93 3.02 3.89
CA PHE A 28 -0.11 3.19 4.91
C PHE A 28 -0.18 1.99 5.87
N LEU A 29 0.07 0.79 5.37
CA LEU A 29 0.13 -0.44 6.16
C LEU A 29 1.43 -0.58 6.98
N GLY A 30 2.29 0.45 6.97
CA GLY A 30 3.57 0.44 7.68
C GLY A 30 4.64 -0.41 6.98
N GLN A 31 4.37 -0.86 5.76
CA GLN A 31 5.35 -1.59 4.96
C GLN A 31 6.31 -0.60 4.29
N GLN A 32 7.58 -0.97 4.20
CA GLN A 32 8.61 -0.14 3.58
C GLN A 32 8.91 -0.71 2.19
N LEU A 33 8.89 0.14 1.16
CA LEU A 33 9.55 -0.22 -0.08
C LEU A 33 11.05 -0.02 0.11
N ASP A 34 11.82 -1.08 -0.13
CA ASP A 34 13.24 -0.95 -0.37
C ASP A 34 13.47 -0.09 -1.64
N ARG A 35 14.68 0.47 -1.76
CA ARG A 35 15.05 1.55 -2.69
C ARG A 35 14.57 1.39 -4.14
N GLU A 36 14.27 0.18 -4.59
CA GLU A 36 13.70 -0.12 -5.89
C GLU A 36 12.18 -0.06 -5.86
N LYS A 37 11.63 1.05 -6.38
CA LYS A 37 10.19 1.14 -6.63
C LYS A 37 9.84 0.21 -7.80
N PRO A 38 8.86 -0.69 -7.66
CA PRO A 38 8.42 -1.55 -8.75
C PRO A 38 7.94 -0.70 -9.92
N GLY A 39 8.32 -1.05 -11.14
CA GLY A 39 7.93 -0.36 -12.37
C GLY A 39 6.54 -0.75 -12.87
N SER A 40 6.00 -1.86 -12.36
CA SER A 40 4.72 -2.43 -12.76
C SER A 40 3.94 -3.01 -11.58
N VAL A 41 2.64 -3.21 -11.78
CA VAL A 41 1.77 -3.82 -10.77
C VAL A 41 2.19 -5.26 -10.47
N ALA A 42 2.69 -5.99 -11.46
CA ALA A 42 3.16 -7.36 -11.28
C ALA A 42 4.39 -7.41 -10.37
N GLU A 43 5.41 -6.60 -10.66
CA GLU A 43 6.62 -6.48 -9.82
C GLU A 43 6.27 -6.04 -8.40
N PHE A 44 5.30 -5.14 -8.25
CA PHE A 44 4.80 -4.74 -6.93
C PHE A 44 4.26 -5.94 -6.14
N TRP A 45 3.43 -6.79 -6.75
CA TRP A 45 2.84 -7.95 -6.06
C TRP A 45 3.85 -9.07 -5.77
N GLU A 46 4.91 -9.21 -6.57
CA GLU A 46 6.02 -10.11 -6.25
C GLU A 46 6.80 -9.58 -5.04
N PHE A 47 7.23 -8.32 -5.11
CA PHE A 47 7.93 -7.67 -4.00
C PHE A 47 7.12 -7.69 -2.70
N ALA A 48 5.84 -7.33 -2.78
CA ALA A 48 4.94 -7.26 -1.63
C ALA A 48 4.72 -8.63 -0.98
N ARG A 49 4.74 -9.73 -1.74
CA ARG A 49 4.64 -11.09 -1.17
C ARG A 49 5.92 -11.50 -0.46
N GLU A 50 7.08 -11.20 -1.03
CA GLU A 50 8.36 -11.60 -0.45
C GLU A 50 8.73 -10.78 0.80
N ASN A 51 8.39 -9.49 0.80
CA ASN A 51 8.77 -8.55 1.85
C ASN A 51 7.62 -8.23 2.82
N TRP A 52 6.51 -8.99 2.76
CA TRP A 52 5.36 -8.75 3.63
C TRP A 52 5.72 -8.98 5.09
N GLN A 53 5.59 -7.95 5.91
CA GLN A 53 5.82 -8.04 7.35
C GLN A 53 4.54 -7.75 8.10
N ILE A 54 3.79 -8.81 8.41
CA ILE A 54 2.50 -8.71 9.12
C ILE A 54 2.62 -8.01 10.48
N ASP A 55 3.79 -8.14 11.13
CA ASP A 55 4.10 -7.50 12.42
C ASP A 55 4.13 -5.97 12.35
N LYS A 56 4.35 -5.40 11.16
CA LYS A 56 4.36 -3.95 10.94
C LYS A 56 2.98 -3.35 10.69
N ILE A 57 1.95 -4.19 10.50
CA ILE A 57 0.59 -3.73 10.25
C ILE A 57 0.00 -3.22 11.57
N ARG A 58 -0.30 -1.92 11.62
CA ARG A 58 -0.80 -1.22 12.80
C ARG A 58 -2.30 -0.99 12.80
#